data_AF-A0A2D4TZU7-F1
#
_entry.id   AF-A0A2D4TZU7-F1
#
_cell.length_a   1.000
_cell.length_b   1.000
_cell.length_c   1.000
_cell.angle_alpha   90.00
_cell.angle_beta   90.00
_cell.angle_gamma   90.00
#
_symmetry.space_group_name_H-M   'P 1'
#
loop_
_entity.id
_entity.type
_entity.pdbx_description
1 polymer ?
#
loop_
_entity_poly.entity_id
_entity_poly.type
_entity_poly.pdbx_seq_one_letter_code
_entity_poly.pdbx_strand_id
1 'polypeptide(L)'
;VLALHERLKVNTPILSQMAAIFGVVWVGLVIASGMVSNIGLAVALELSVQQPEQAMTLWRTINAVVEGLGGGNEIVGGLWVLLLSIAALNGKALPTTLNYLGLFVGVVGILTIYPADIFTEIFGISQIVWFSWLGVVLLTSRKS
;
A
#
# COMPACT_ATOMS: atom_id res chain seq x y z
N VAL A 1 3.77 10.17 2.94
CA VAL A 1 5.17 9.75 2.67
C VAL A 1 6.18 10.84 3.06
N LEU A 2 6.19 12.00 2.39
CA LEU A 2 7.21 13.05 2.63
C LEU A 2 7.24 13.63 4.06
N ALA A 3 6.08 13.90 4.67
CA ALA A 3 6.03 14.41 6.04
C ALA A 3 6.66 13.45 7.07
N LEU A 4 6.51 12.15 6.85
CA LEU A 4 7.11 11.11 7.68
C LEU A 4 8.61 11.01 7.42
N HIS A 5 9.02 11.15 6.16
CA HIS A 5 10.44 11.21 5.80
C HIS A 5 11.16 12.33 6.55
N GLU A 6 10.60 13.55 6.49
CA GLU A 6 11.13 14.73 7.18
C GLU A 6 11.19 14.56 8.70
N ARG A 7 10.19 13.90 9.30
CA ARG A 7 10.16 13.64 10.74
C ARG A 7 11.17 12.57 11.17
N LEU A 8 11.33 11.51 10.37
CA LEU A 8 12.16 10.35 10.70
C LEU A 8 13.62 10.50 10.29
N LYS A 9 13.94 11.38 9.34
CA LYS A 9 15.33 11.54 8.87
C LYS A 9 16.29 12.08 9.91
N VAL A 10 15.77 12.76 10.95
CA VAL A 10 16.56 13.33 12.05
C VAL A 10 17.29 12.24 12.83
N ASN A 11 16.60 11.15 13.14
CA ASN A 11 17.14 10.07 13.98
C ASN A 11 17.52 8.82 13.16
N THR A 12 16.87 8.60 12.02
CA THR A 12 17.01 7.38 11.20
C THR A 12 17.02 7.69 9.69
N PRO A 13 18.04 8.40 9.18
CA PRO A 13 18.06 8.95 7.81
C PRO A 13 17.92 7.89 6.72
N ILE A 14 18.69 6.79 6.81
CA ILE A 14 18.72 5.74 5.77
C ILE A 14 17.37 5.02 5.69
N LEU A 15 16.85 4.52 6.82
CA LEU A 15 15.57 3.82 6.86
C LEU A 15 14.41 4.74 6.43
N SER A 16 14.46 6.00 6.86
CA SER A 16 13.48 7.02 6.46
C SER A 16 13.48 7.25 4.94
N GLN A 17 14.65 7.32 4.31
CA GLN A 17 14.78 7.50 2.87
C GLN A 17 14.27 6.27 2.10
N MET A 18 14.66 5.07 2.52
CA MET A 18 14.18 3.84 1.90
C MET A 18 12.66 3.70 2.01
N ALA A 19 12.09 3.94 3.20
CA ALA A 19 10.65 3.94 3.40
C ALA A 19 9.97 4.96 2.47
N ALA A 20 10.54 6.15 2.30
CA ALA A 20 9.98 7.16 1.41
C ALA A 20 9.95 6.72 -0.06
N ILE A 21 11.04 6.09 -0.54
CA ILE A 21 11.13 5.57 -1.90
C ILE A 21 10.05 4.51 -2.14
N PHE A 22 9.96 3.50 -1.28
CA PHE A 22 8.93 2.47 -1.38
C PHE A 22 7.52 3.07 -1.32
N GLY A 23 7.29 4.04 -0.43
CA GLY A 23 5.98 4.70 -0.32
C GLY A 23 5.57 5.46 -1.59
N VAL A 24 6.51 6.17 -2.23
CA VAL A 24 6.21 6.88 -3.49
C VAL A 24 5.95 5.90 -4.63
N VAL A 25 6.78 4.85 -4.76
CA VAL A 25 6.61 3.82 -5.79
C VAL A 25 5.28 3.10 -5.62
N TRP A 26 4.94 2.71 -4.39
CA TRP A 26 3.68 2.03 -4.08
C TRP A 26 2.46 2.87 -4.45
N VAL A 27 2.46 4.17 -4.10
CA VAL A 27 1.37 5.08 -4.52
C VAL A 27 1.23 5.13 -6.04
N GLY A 28 2.34 5.21 -6.76
CA GLY A 28 2.33 5.18 -8.24
C GLY A 28 1.74 3.89 -8.80
N LEU A 29 2.11 2.75 -8.22
CA LEU A 29 1.61 1.43 -8.61
C LEU A 29 0.11 1.26 -8.38
N VAL A 30 -0.39 1.66 -7.20
CA VAL A 30 -1.83 1.58 -6.86
C VAL A 30 -2.66 2.48 -7.79
N ILE A 31 -2.19 3.69 -8.08
CA ILE A 31 -2.85 4.59 -9.03
C ILE A 31 -2.85 3.97 -10.43
N ALA A 32 -1.72 3.44 -10.89
CA ALA A 32 -1.62 2.79 -12.20
C ALA A 32 -2.57 1.58 -12.32
N SER A 33 -2.64 0.75 -11.28
CA SER A 33 -3.57 -0.37 -11.18
C SER A 33 -5.03 0.10 -11.32
N GLY A 34 -5.41 1.14 -10.58
CA GLY A 34 -6.75 1.74 -10.68
C GLY A 34 -7.07 2.33 -12.06
N MET A 35 -6.10 2.99 -12.70
CA MET A 35 -6.27 3.52 -14.06
C MET A 35 -6.47 2.40 -15.09
N VAL A 36 -5.69 1.34 -15.03
CA VAL A 36 -5.82 0.16 -15.90
C VAL A 36 -7.16 -0.52 -15.69
N SER A 37 -7.58 -0.71 -14.43
CA SER A 37 -8.88 -1.29 -14.09
C SER A 37 -10.04 -0.45 -14.64
N ASN A 38 -10.00 0.87 -14.43
CA ASN A 38 -11.07 1.78 -14.86
C ASN A 38 -11.25 1.81 -16.39
N ILE A 39 -10.16 1.96 -17.15
CA ILE A 39 -10.21 1.95 -18.61
C ILE A 39 -10.56 0.55 -19.12
N GLY A 40 -9.92 -0.47 -18.56
CA GLY A 40 -10.12 -1.86 -18.98
C GLY A 40 -11.54 -2.37 -18.75
N LEU A 41 -12.18 -1.96 -17.66
CA LEU A 41 -13.58 -2.27 -17.39
C LEU A 41 -14.50 -1.67 -18.44
N ALA A 42 -14.28 -0.41 -18.83
CA ALA A 42 -15.09 0.23 -19.87
C ALA A 42 -15.01 -0.52 -21.20
N VAL A 43 -13.81 -0.94 -21.61
CA VAL A 43 -13.62 -1.73 -22.84
C VAL A 43 -14.28 -3.10 -22.75
N ALA A 44 -14.16 -3.79 -21.61
CA ALA A 44 -14.80 -5.08 -21.39
C ALA A 44 -16.34 -4.97 -21.43
N LEU A 45 -16.91 -3.90 -20.84
CA LEU A 45 -18.35 -3.65 -20.86
C LEU A 45 -18.86 -3.39 -22.27
N GLU A 46 -18.16 -2.58 -23.08
CA GLU A 46 -18.54 -2.32 -24.47
C GLU A 46 -18.54 -3.61 -25.30
N LEU A 47 -17.49 -4.43 -25.17
CA LEU A 47 -17.38 -5.71 -25.87
C LEU A 47 -18.44 -6.71 -25.42
N SER A 48 -18.88 -6.66 -24.16
CA SER A 48 -19.83 -7.61 -23.58
C SER A 48 -21.20 -7.59 -24.27
N VAL A 49 -21.59 -6.46 -24.87
CA VAL A 49 -22.87 -6.31 -25.58
C VAL A 49 -22.94 -7.20 -26.81
N GLN A 50 -21.80 -7.38 -27.49
CA GLN A 50 -21.72 -8.12 -28.75
C GLN A 50 -21.12 -9.52 -28.57
N GLN A 51 -20.10 -9.64 -27.71
CA GLN A 51 -19.27 -10.84 -27.60
C GLN A 51 -18.90 -11.12 -26.12
N PRO A 52 -19.85 -11.65 -25.33
CA PRO A 52 -19.67 -11.85 -23.88
C PRO A 52 -18.46 -12.71 -23.50
N GLU A 53 -18.19 -13.79 -24.25
CA GLU A 53 -17.05 -14.67 -23.95
C GLU A 53 -15.69 -13.99 -24.17
N GLN A 54 -15.58 -13.19 -25.24
CA GLN A 54 -14.36 -12.42 -25.50
C GLN A 54 -14.17 -11.30 -24.48
N ALA A 55 -15.26 -10.63 -24.08
CA ALA A 55 -15.24 -9.64 -23.01
C ALA A 55 -14.72 -10.23 -21.70
N MET A 56 -15.15 -11.43 -21.33
CA MET A 56 -14.67 -12.10 -20.11
C MET A 56 -13.18 -12.47 -20.21
N THR A 57 -12.73 -12.91 -21.38
CA THR A 57 -11.30 -13.23 -21.62
C THR A 57 -10.43 -11.98 -21.52
N LEU A 58 -10.88 -10.87 -22.13
CA LEU A 58 -10.22 -9.57 -22.03
C LEU A 58 -10.19 -9.09 -20.57
N TRP A 59 -11.32 -9.19 -19.85
CA TRP A 59 -11.41 -8.78 -18.45
C TRP A 59 -10.47 -9.57 -17.54
N ARG A 60 -10.35 -10.89 -17.73
CA ARG A 60 -9.37 -11.71 -16.98
C ARG A 60 -7.93 -11.29 -17.26
N THR A 61 -7.62 -10.91 -18.50
CA THR A 61 -6.28 -10.45 -18.89
C THR A 61 -5.96 -9.12 -18.24
N ILE A 62 -6.91 -8.18 -18.25
CA ILE A 62 -6.78 -6.89 -17.57
C ILE A 62 -6.62 -7.08 -16.07
N ASN A 63 -7.46 -7.92 -15.44
CA ASN A 63 -7.35 -8.18 -14.01
C ASN A 63 -5.98 -8.73 -13.63
N ALA A 64 -5.41 -9.67 -14.40
CA ALA A 64 -4.06 -10.16 -14.11
C ALA A 64 -3.02 -9.03 -14.04
N VAL A 65 -3.16 -7.99 -14.88
CA VAL A 65 -2.29 -6.80 -14.85
C VAL A 65 -2.61 -5.90 -13.64
N VAL A 66 -3.89 -5.64 -13.37
CA VAL A 66 -4.36 -4.84 -12.23
C VAL A 66 -3.87 -5.44 -10.90
N GLU A 67 -4.08 -6.74 -10.73
CA GLU A 67 -3.67 -7.51 -9.54
C GLU A 67 -2.14 -7.53 -9.40
N GLY A 68 -1.41 -7.66 -10.53
CA GLY A 68 0.05 -7.64 -10.55
C GLY A 68 0.68 -6.29 -10.20
N LEU A 69 0.04 -5.18 -10.58
CA LEU A 69 0.55 -3.84 -10.28
C LEU A 69 0.36 -3.45 -8.81
N GLY A 70 -0.77 -3.80 -8.21
CA GLY A 70 -1.07 -3.42 -6.83
C GLY A 70 -2.51 -3.67 -6.37
N GLY A 71 -3.33 -4.36 -7.16
CA GLY A 71 -4.67 -4.79 -6.73
C GLY A 71 -4.65 -6.07 -5.89
N GLY A 72 -3.69 -6.96 -6.17
CA GLY A 72 -3.65 -8.32 -5.61
C GLY A 72 -2.41 -8.65 -4.81
N ASN A 73 -1.36 -7.82 -4.93
CA ASN A 73 -0.17 -7.93 -4.11
C ASN A 73 0.22 -6.55 -3.59
N GLU A 74 0.64 -6.51 -2.33
CA GLU A 74 0.89 -5.29 -1.59
C GLU A 74 2.32 -5.24 -1.06
N ILE A 75 3.24 -5.97 -1.71
CA ILE A 75 4.62 -6.16 -1.26
C ILE A 75 5.34 -4.81 -1.10
N VAL A 76 5.19 -3.91 -2.06
CA VAL A 76 5.82 -2.58 -2.05
C VAL A 76 5.23 -1.72 -0.92
N GLY A 77 3.93 -1.82 -0.68
CA GLY A 77 3.23 -1.13 0.42
C GLY A 77 3.62 -1.69 1.77
N GLY A 78 3.70 -3.01 1.90
CA GLY A 78 4.17 -3.72 3.09
C GLY A 78 5.60 -3.32 3.46
N LEU A 79 6.51 -3.31 2.49
CA LEU A 79 7.89 -2.84 2.68
C LEU A 79 7.94 -1.39 3.16
N TRP A 80 7.13 -0.52 2.57
CA TRP A 80 7.03 0.87 3.01
C TRP A 80 6.61 0.98 4.48
N VAL A 81 5.50 0.35 4.88
CA VAL A 81 4.99 0.45 6.26
C VAL A 81 5.96 -0.21 7.25
N LEU A 82 6.57 -1.34 6.88
CA LEU A 82 7.53 -2.06 7.70
C LEU A 82 8.76 -1.19 7.98
N LEU A 83 9.41 -0.68 6.93
CA LEU A 83 10.61 0.17 7.04
C LEU A 83 10.32 1.44 7.84
N LEU A 84 9.15 2.05 7.59
CA LEU A 84 8.71 3.22 8.31
C LEU A 84 8.52 2.94 9.80
N SER A 85 7.92 1.82 10.15
CA SER A 85 7.66 1.42 11.54
C SER A 85 8.95 1.11 12.28
N ILE A 86 9.91 0.43 11.63
CA ILE A 86 11.25 0.19 12.18
C ILE A 86 11.99 1.51 12.41
N ALA A 87 11.97 2.42 11.42
CA ALA A 87 12.57 3.75 11.56
C ALA A 87 11.97 4.52 12.74
N ALA A 88 10.64 4.51 12.86
CA ALA A 88 9.93 5.22 13.91
C ALA A 88 10.17 4.65 15.32
N LEU A 89 10.33 3.33 15.46
CA LEU A 89 10.73 2.69 16.73
C LEU A 89 12.14 3.07 17.13
N ASN A 90 13.09 2.94 16.21
CA ASN A 90 14.50 3.26 16.46
C ASN A 90 14.68 4.75 16.82
N GLY A 91 13.96 5.63 16.14
CA GLY A 91 14.01 7.08 16.37
C GLY A 91 13.07 7.60 17.46
N LYS A 92 12.28 6.74 18.12
CA LYS A 92 11.22 7.09 19.08
C LYS A 92 10.30 8.23 18.60
N ALA A 93 10.06 8.30 17.30
CA ALA A 93 9.44 9.47 16.66
C ALA A 93 7.90 9.39 16.61
N LEU A 94 7.33 8.19 16.76
CA LEU A 94 5.90 7.90 16.78
C LEU A 94 5.58 6.97 17.96
N PRO A 95 4.31 6.91 18.42
CA PRO A 95 3.89 6.03 19.49
C PRO A 95 4.27 4.57 19.22
N THR A 96 4.83 3.89 20.22
CA THR A 96 5.32 2.52 20.10
C THR A 96 4.22 1.55 19.66
N THR A 97 3.00 1.71 20.18
CA THR A 97 1.85 0.87 19.83
C THR A 97 1.47 1.00 18.35
N LEU A 98 1.49 2.22 17.81
CA LEU A 98 1.24 2.47 16.39
C LEU A 98 2.29 1.79 15.51
N ASN A 99 3.55 1.82 15.94
CA ASN A 99 4.61 1.18 15.19
C ASN A 99 4.53 -0.35 15.23
N TYR A 100 4.12 -0.97 16.34
CA TYR A 100 3.88 -2.42 16.38
C TYR A 100 2.75 -2.85 15.45
N LEU A 101 1.66 -2.06 15.38
CA LEU A 101 0.63 -2.26 14.37
C LEU A 101 1.21 -2.13 12.96
N GLY A 102 2.04 -1.12 12.71
CA GLY A 102 2.69 -0.94 11.42
C GLY A 102 3.67 -2.08 11.06
N LEU A 103 4.37 -2.67 12.03
CA LEU A 103 5.16 -3.90 11.78
C LEU A 103 4.27 -5.04 11.33
N PHE A 104 3.13 -5.25 12.01
CA PHE A 104 2.15 -6.27 11.61
C PHE A 104 1.63 -6.02 10.18
N VAL A 105 1.15 -4.81 9.89
CA VAL A 105 0.67 -4.41 8.55
C VAL A 105 1.75 -4.65 7.50
N GLY A 106 2.98 -4.23 7.79
CA GLY A 106 4.12 -4.40 6.89
C GLY A 106 4.44 -5.87 6.59
N VAL A 107 4.42 -6.72 7.61
CA VAL A 107 4.62 -8.17 7.45
C VAL A 107 3.50 -8.79 6.62
N VAL A 108 2.24 -8.48 6.90
CA VAL A 108 1.09 -8.99 6.13
C VAL A 108 1.17 -8.54 4.67
N GLY A 109 1.55 -7.28 4.42
CA GLY A 109 1.74 -6.78 3.05
C GLY A 109 2.84 -7.52 2.28
N ILE A 110 3.91 -7.98 2.95
CA ILE A 110 4.94 -8.82 2.31
C ILE A 110 4.42 -10.24 2.07
N LEU A 111 3.58 -10.77 2.97
CA LEU A 111 3.00 -12.11 2.84
C LEU A 111 2.05 -12.24 1.64
N THR A 112 1.59 -11.15 1.02
CA THR A 112 0.82 -11.20 -0.24
C THR A 112 1.62 -11.75 -1.43
N ILE A 113 2.93 -12.03 -1.27
CA ILE A 113 3.68 -12.83 -2.25
C ILE A 113 3.13 -14.25 -2.36
N TYR A 114 2.56 -14.77 -1.27
CA TYR A 114 1.84 -16.03 -1.29
C TYR A 114 0.46 -15.77 -1.91
N PRO A 115 0.03 -16.58 -2.89
CA PRO A 115 -1.21 -16.38 -3.63
C PRO A 115 -2.42 -16.79 -2.77
N ALA A 116 -2.70 -16.01 -1.72
CA ALA A 116 -3.89 -16.12 -0.91
C ALA A 116 -4.49 -14.73 -0.65
N ASP A 117 -5.70 -14.54 -1.18
CA ASP A 117 -6.45 -13.28 -1.16
C ASP A 117 -6.61 -12.72 0.27
N ILE A 118 -6.69 -13.61 1.27
CA ILE A 118 -6.80 -13.27 2.69
C ILE A 118 -5.67 -12.33 3.17
N PHE A 119 -4.45 -12.43 2.61
CA PHE A 119 -3.36 -11.53 3.02
C PHE A 119 -3.59 -10.11 2.52
N THR A 120 -4.08 -9.95 1.28
CA THR A 120 -4.41 -8.64 0.71
C THR A 120 -5.58 -8.01 1.45
N GLU A 121 -6.58 -8.80 1.86
CA GLU A 121 -7.69 -8.33 2.69
C GLU A 121 -7.25 -7.88 4.09
N ILE A 122 -6.45 -8.70 4.78
CA ILE A 122 -5.91 -8.34 6.11
C ILE A 122 -5.03 -7.10 6.00
N PHE A 123 -4.19 -7.01 4.97
CA PHE A 123 -3.39 -5.82 4.71
C PHE A 123 -4.29 -4.60 4.55
N GLY A 124 -5.28 -4.64 3.65
CA GLY A 124 -6.19 -3.51 3.40
C GLY A 124 -6.90 -3.03 4.67
N ILE A 125 -7.49 -3.94 5.45
CA ILE A 125 -8.22 -3.58 6.68
C ILE A 125 -7.27 -3.01 7.73
N SER A 126 -6.15 -3.69 7.99
CA SER A 126 -5.19 -3.25 8.99
C SER A 126 -4.50 -1.93 8.61
N GLN A 127 -4.26 -1.73 7.31
CA GLN A 127 -3.71 -0.50 6.74
C GLN A 127 -4.67 0.69 6.92
N ILE A 128 -5.99 0.50 6.75
CA ILE A 128 -6.99 1.56 7.03
C ILE A 128 -6.89 1.99 8.50
N VAL A 129 -6.92 1.02 9.43
CA VAL A 129 -6.81 1.30 10.88
C VAL A 129 -5.51 2.05 11.19
N TRP A 130 -4.40 1.57 10.62
CA TRP A 130 -3.08 2.17 10.79
C TRP A 130 -3.02 3.61 10.24
N PHE A 131 -3.57 3.86 9.05
CA PHE A 131 -3.63 5.20 8.45
C PHE A 131 -4.45 6.18 9.27
N SER A 132 -5.64 5.77 9.72
CA SER A 132 -6.50 6.63 10.54
C SER A 132 -5.78 6.99 11.84
N TRP A 133 -5.15 6.02 12.50
CA TRP A 133 -4.42 6.28 13.74
C TRP A 133 -3.17 7.15 13.51
N LEU A 134 -2.38 6.86 12.48
CA LEU A 134 -1.25 7.70 12.11
C LEU A 134 -1.68 9.14 11.84
N GLY A 135 -2.78 9.33 11.12
CA GLY A 135 -3.37 10.64 10.85
C GLY A 135 -3.71 11.38 12.15
N VAL A 136 -4.39 10.72 13.09
CA VAL A 136 -4.69 11.28 14.43
C VAL A 136 -3.40 11.66 15.17
N VAL A 137 -2.37 10.81 15.15
CA VAL A 137 -1.08 11.11 15.79
C VAL A 137 -0.42 12.32 15.16
N LEU A 138 -0.44 12.45 13.84
CA LEU A 138 0.15 13.59 13.14
C LEU A 138 -0.61 14.90 13.38
N LEU A 139 -1.94 14.85 13.53
CA LEU A 139 -2.77 16.03 13.83
C LEU A 139 -2.68 16.46 15.30
N THR A 140 -2.52 15.53 16.22
CA THR A 140 -2.45 15.79 17.67
C THR A 140 -1.03 16.10 18.16
N SER A 141 0.00 15.67 17.42
CA SER A 141 1.39 16.06 17.67
C SER A 141 1.59 17.54 17.32
N ARG A 142 1.29 18.45 18.24
CA ARG A 142 1.76 19.85 18.14
C ARG A 142 3.29 19.83 18.03
N LYS A 143 3.83 20.64 17.10
CA LYS A 143 5.23 21.09 17.18
C LYS A 143 5.41 21.73 18.56
N SER A 144 6.02 21.00 19.48
CA SER A 144 6.68 21.59 20.63
C SER A 144 8.07 22.04 20.23
#